data_AF-A0A7X7DNK5-F1
#
_entry.id   AF-A0A7X7DNK5-F1
#
_cell.length_a   1.000
_cell.length_b   1.000
_cell.length_c   1.000
_cell.angle_alpha   90.00
_cell.angle_beta   90.00
_cell.angle_gamma   90.00
#
_symmetry.space_group_name_H-M   'P 1'
#
loop_
_entity.id
_entity.type
_entity.pdbx_description
1 polymer ?
#
loop_
_entity_poly.entity_id
_entity_poly.type
_entity_poly.pdbx_seq_one_letter_code
_entity_poly.pdbx_strand_id
1 'polypeptide(L)' 'MYNIFIHVILLLVMPPLLLGIINKTKAWFGGRTGAPFLQPYYDIIKLMRKGMVFSNTTTWI' A
#
# COMPACT_ATOMS: atom_id res chain seq x y z
N MET A 1 -19.03 13.79 15.38
CA MET A 1 -17.60 14.06 15.04
C MET A 1 -16.77 12.80 14.91
N TYR A 2 -16.88 11.80 15.80
CA TYR A 2 -16.10 10.54 15.70
C TYR A 2 -16.29 9.73 14.40
N ASN A 3 -17.48 9.76 13.81
CA ASN A 3 -17.76 9.02 12.57
C ASN A 3 -16.83 9.42 11.42
N ILE A 4 -16.54 10.71 11.25
CA ILE A 4 -15.68 11.17 10.15
C ILE A 4 -14.26 10.61 10.29
N PHE A 5 -13.73 10.59 11.52
CA PHE A 5 -12.40 10.06 11.80
C PHE A 5 -12.33 8.55 11.52
N ILE A 6 -13.36 7.80 11.92
CA ILE A 6 -13.44 6.36 11.66
C ILE A 6 -13.49 6.11 10.15
N HIS A 7 -14.33 6.85 9.41
CA HIS A 7 -14.43 6.69 7.95
C HIS A 7 -13.12 7.01 7.24
N VAL A 8 -12.42 8.07 7.64
CA VAL A 8 -11.13 8.45 7.04
C VAL A 8 -10.05 7.39 7.30
N ILE A 9 -9.96 6.85 8.52
CA ILE A 9 -9.01 5.78 8.84
C ILE A 9 -9.33 4.53 8.00
N LEU A 10 -10.61 4.16 7.91
CA LEU A 10 -11.04 3.00 7.14
C LEU A 10 -10.72 3.18 5.64
N LEU A 11 -10.96 4.38 5.11
CA LEU A 11 -10.65 4.74 3.72
C LEU A 11 -9.17 4.58 3.38
N LEU A 12 -8.27 4.95 4.30
CA LEU A 12 -6.83 4.88 4.06
C LEU A 12 -6.27 3.45 4.20
N VAL A 13 -6.80 2.67 5.14
CA VAL A 13 -6.28 1.35 5.53
C VAL A 13 -6.91 0.21 4.71
N MET A 14 -8.18 0.30 4.34
CA MET A 14 -8.85 -0.79 3.61
C MET A 14 -8.27 -1.09 2.22
N PRO A 15 -7.90 -0.11 1.37
CA PRO A 15 -7.40 -0.41 0.04
C PRO A 15 -6.08 -1.22 0.04
N PRO A 16 -5.06 -0.89 0.86
CA PRO A 16 -3.87 -1.74 1.02
C PRO A 16 -4.17 -3.17 1.48
N LEU A 17 -5.15 -3.35 2.37
CA LEU A 17 -5.59 -4.69 2.82
C LEU A 17 -6.14 -5.51 1.65
N LEU A 18 -7.01 -4.90 0.83
CA LEU A 18 -7.59 -5.55 -0.35
C LEU A 18 -6.50 -5.95 -1.35
N LEU A 19 -5.49 -5.11 -1.56
CA LEU A 19 -4.34 -5.45 -2.40
C LEU A 19 -3.58 -6.68 -1.88
N GLY A 20 -3.42 -6.79 -0.55
CA GLY A 20 -2.83 -7.97 0.08
C GLY A 20 -3.62 -9.26 -0.21
N ILE A 21 -4.94 -9.20 -0.11
CA ILE A 21 -5.83 -10.33 -0.43
C ILE A 21 -5.74 -10.69 -1.92
N ILE A 22 -5.83 -9.71 -2.81
CA ILE A 22 -5.77 -9.91 -4.27
C ILE A 22 -4.45 -10.59 -4.65
N ASN A 23 -3.32 -10.12 -4.12
CA ASN A 23 -2.01 -10.67 -4.42
C ASN A 23 -1.84 -12.10 -3.89
N LYS A 24 -2.41 -12.39 -2.71
CA LYS A 24 -2.42 -13.74 -2.15
C LYS A 24 -3.28 -14.70 -2.98
N THR A 25 -4.46 -14.28 -3.41
CA THR A 25 -5.33 -15.06 -4.31
C THR A 25 -4.62 -15.34 -5.63
N LYS A 26 -4.03 -14.31 -6.27
CA LYS A 26 -3.26 -14.48 -7.51
C LYS A 26 -2.07 -15.43 -7.35
N ALA A 27 -1.38 -15.38 -6.21
CA ALA A 27 -0.26 -16.27 -5.94
C ALA A 27 -0.71 -17.73 -5.78
N TRP A 28 -1.81 -17.95 -5.07
CA TRP A 28 -2.40 -19.28 -4.90
C TRP A 28 -2.80 -19.91 -6.23
N PHE A 29 -3.51 -19.17 -7.10
CA PHE A 29 -3.83 -19.63 -8.45
C PHE A 29 -2.58 -19.90 -9.31
N GLY A 30 -1.49 -19.17 -9.06
CA GLY A 30 -0.20 -19.39 -9.72
C GLY A 30 0.64 -20.52 -9.13
N GLY A 31 0.12 -21.31 -8.18
CA GLY A 31 0.85 -22.41 -7.55
C GLY A 31 2.04 -21.98 -6.68
N ARG A 32 2.13 -20.71 -6.30
CA ARG A 32 3.25 -20.12 -5.54
C ARG A 32 2.79 -19.63 -4.17
N THR A 33 3.67 -19.72 -3.18
CA THR A 33 3.41 -19.13 -1.87
C THR A 33 3.51 -17.61 -1.97
N GLY A 34 2.36 -16.93 -1.92
CA GLY A 34 2.26 -15.47 -2.02
C GLY A 34 2.79 -14.72 -0.79
N ALA A 35 3.01 -13.41 -0.95
CA ALA A 35 3.38 -12.52 0.13
C ALA A 35 2.31 -12.49 1.25
N PRO A 36 2.70 -12.19 2.51
CA PRO A 36 1.75 -12.06 3.61
C PRO A 36 0.77 -10.91 3.39
N PHE A 37 -0.43 -11.00 3.98
CA PHE A 37 -1.50 -10.00 3.77
C PHE A 37 -1.09 -8.57 4.19
N LEU A 38 -0.18 -8.46 5.16
CA LEU A 38 0.32 -7.18 5.66
C LEU A 38 1.48 -6.60 4.84
N GLN A 39 1.97 -7.31 3.82
CA GLN A 39 3.07 -6.86 2.97
C GLN A 39 2.88 -5.43 2.43
N PRO A 40 1.69 -5.03 1.93
CA PRO A 40 1.48 -3.67 1.42
C PRO A 40 1.73 -2.57 2.46
N TYR A 41 1.45 -2.82 3.75
CA TYR A 41 1.73 -1.85 4.80
C TYR A 41 3.23 -1.71 5.07
N TYR A 42 3.96 -2.82 5.07
CA TYR A 42 5.42 -2.78 5.21
C TYR A 42 6.07 -2.07 4.03
N ASP A 43 5.56 -2.28 2.81
CA ASP A 43 6.05 -1.62 1.60
C ASP A 43 5.82 -0.10 1.66
N ILE A 44 4.64 0.35 2.11
CA ILE A 44 4.37 1.79 2.33
C ILE A 44 5.39 2.38 3.31
N ILE A 45 5.56 1.78 4.48
CA ILE A 45 6.50 2.26 5.51
C ILE A 45 7.94 2.26 4.95
N LYS A 46 8.32 1.22 4.21
CA LYS A 46 9.64 1.12 3.58
C LYS A 46 9.87 2.23 2.55
N LEU A 47 8.86 2.54 1.73
CA LEU A 47 8.95 3.59 0.71
C LEU A 47 8.97 4.99 1.33
N MET A 48 8.20 5.23 2.40
CA MET A 48 8.23 6.50 3.13
C MET A 48 9.60 6.79 3.75
N ARG A 49 10.37 5.75 4.06
CA ARG A 49 11.74 5.87 4.57
C ARG A 49 12.78 6.08 3.48
N LYS A 50 12.41 5.98 2.20
CA LYS A 50 13.31 6.15 1.07
C LYS A 50 13.35 7.62 0.65
N GLY A 51 14.55 8.13 0.36
CA GLY A 51 14.72 9.49 -0.17
C GLY A 51 14.06 9.64 -1.54
N MET A 52 13.52 10.84 -1.82
CA MET A 52 12.99 11.20 -3.12
C MET A 52 14.13 11.48 -4.10
N VAL A 53 14.04 10.90 -5.30
CA VAL A 53 14.94 11.23 -6.42
C VAL A 53 14.18 12.17 -7.34
N PHE A 54 14.68 13.39 -7.49
CA PHE A 54 14.12 14.38 -8.39
C PHE A 54 14.84 14.33 -9.74
N SER A 55 14.08 14.46 -10.83
CA SER A 55 14.66 14.54 -12.17
C SER A 55 15.26 15.93 -12.41
N ASN A 56 16.34 15.99 -13.19
CA ASN A 56 17.01 17.27 -13.50
C ASN A 56 16.12 18.26 -14.28
N THR A 57 15.06 17.77 -14.93
CA THR A 57 14.07 18.59 -15.66
C THR A 57 12.84 18.92 -14.81
N THR A 58 12.81 18.55 -13.52
CA THR A 58 11.70 18.89 -12.64
C THR A 58 11.79 20.37 -12.27
N THR A 59 11.07 21.20 -13.01
CA THR A 59 10.78 22.58 -12.65
C THR A 59 9.55 22.61 -11.73
N TRP A 60 9.54 23.54 -10.78
CA TRP A 60 8.44 23.73 -9.82
C TRP A 60 7.27 24.56 -10.40
N ILE A 61 7.46 25.07 -11.63
CA ILE A 61 6.50 25.78 -12.48
C ILE A 61 5.97 24.79 -13.52
#